data_AF-A0A2M4AXU2-F1
#
_entry.id   AF-A0A2M4AXU2-F1
#
_cell.length_a   1.000
_cell.length_b   1.000
_cell.length_c   1.000
_cell.angle_alpha   90.00
_cell.angle_beta   90.00
_cell.angle_gamma   90.00
#
_symmetry.space_group_name_H-M   'P 1'
#
loop_
_entity.id
_entity.type
_entity.pdbx_description
1 polymer ?
#
loop_
_entity_poly.entity_id
_entity_poly.type
_entity_poly.pdbx_seq_one_letter_code
_entity_poly.pdbx_strand_id
1 'polypeptide(L)'
;MSIKVGGAFRRSGGIVSAIGKQLKLVNLKAVQRITVSFDPFHESAVPTREFLHHLSAPKITQTNPTCVLKTEVFCDRRPPSIVFQLIPSVQAEAKLKKIELSSENLSTLELLKLCNRHVSALAPKEIVTSAVKTKSEKKAVGGAGGKRR
;
A
#
# COMPACT_ATOMS: atom_id res chain seq x y z
N MET A 1 33.48 -8.60 24.77
CA MET A 1 32.22 -9.11 25.36
C MET A 1 31.17 -9.17 24.26
N SER A 2 30.78 -10.38 23.83
CA SER A 2 29.85 -10.61 22.72
C SER A 2 28.44 -10.82 23.28
N ILE A 3 27.53 -9.90 22.97
CA ILE A 3 26.11 -10.09 23.26
C ILE A 3 25.59 -11.08 22.23
N LYS A 4 25.36 -12.33 22.66
CA LYS A 4 24.63 -13.31 21.86
C LYS A 4 23.20 -12.79 21.72
N VAL A 5 22.87 -12.15 20.60
CA VAL A 5 21.50 -11.75 20.24
C VAL A 5 20.72 -13.02 19.88
N GLY A 6 20.38 -13.79 20.92
CA GLY A 6 19.66 -15.07 20.86
C GLY A 6 18.20 -14.90 21.25
N GLY A 7 17.47 -14.09 20.48
CA GLY A 7 16.02 -13.94 20.64
C GLY A 7 15.36 -13.83 19.28
N ALA A 8 14.30 -14.60 19.04
CA ALA A 8 13.49 -14.41 17.84
C ALA A 8 12.97 -12.97 17.83
N PHE A 9 13.38 -12.16 16.85
CA PHE A 9 12.83 -10.83 16.60
C PHE A 9 11.36 -10.96 16.20
N ARG A 10 10.47 -11.23 17.17
CA ARG A 10 9.03 -11.22 16.98
C ARG A 10 8.61 -9.78 16.73
N ARG A 11 8.10 -9.50 15.53
CA ARG A 11 7.53 -8.19 15.19
C ARG A 11 6.37 -7.91 16.15
N SER A 12 6.35 -6.71 16.72
CA SER A 12 5.31 -6.28 17.67
C SER A 12 3.90 -6.37 17.06
N GLY A 13 2.90 -6.62 17.91
CA GLY A 13 1.48 -6.72 17.53
C GLY A 13 0.67 -5.43 17.66
N GLY A 14 1.31 -4.31 18.01
CA GLY A 14 0.63 -3.03 18.27
C GLY A 14 0.06 -2.34 17.03
N ILE A 15 -0.72 -1.28 17.25
CA ILE A 15 -1.43 -0.50 16.22
C ILE A 15 -0.47 0.03 15.15
N VAL A 16 0.66 0.61 15.57
CA VAL A 16 1.70 1.13 14.64
C VAL A 16 2.25 0.02 13.74
N SER A 17 2.45 -1.18 14.28
CA SER A 17 2.88 -2.36 13.50
C SER A 17 1.79 -2.81 12.53
N ALA A 18 0.52 -2.77 12.93
CA ALA A 18 -0.60 -3.07 12.05
C ALA A 18 -0.71 -2.08 10.88
N ILE A 19 -0.56 -0.77 11.14
CA ILE A 19 -0.49 0.28 10.11
C ILE A 19 0.68 -0.01 9.16
N GLY A 20 1.88 -0.26 9.69
CA GLY A 20 3.07 -0.58 8.89
C GLY A 20 2.90 -1.85 8.04
N LYS A 21 2.12 -2.84 8.48
CA LYS A 21 1.78 -4.03 7.68
C LYS A 21 0.83 -3.68 6.54
N GLN A 22 -0.20 -2.88 6.81
CA GLN A 22 -1.16 -2.45 5.79
C GLN A 22 -0.50 -1.55 4.74
N LEU A 23 0.39 -0.65 5.14
CA LEU A 23 1.12 0.23 4.21
C LEU A 23 1.99 -0.52 3.20
N LYS A 24 2.50 -1.70 3.55
CA LYS A 24 3.28 -2.54 2.63
C LYS A 24 2.42 -3.20 1.54
N LEU A 25 1.12 -3.31 1.77
CA LEU A 25 0.18 -3.90 0.82
C LEU A 25 -0.42 -2.86 -0.13
N VAL A 26 -0.29 -1.57 0.20
CA VAL A 26 -0.82 -0.47 -0.63
C VAL A 26 -0.08 -0.41 -1.95
N ASN A 27 -0.84 -0.46 -3.04
CA ASN A 27 -0.37 -0.29 -4.40
C ASN A 27 -1.29 0.67 -5.17
N LEU A 28 -0.72 1.72 -5.77
CA LEU A 28 -1.44 2.78 -6.46
C LEU A 28 -1.47 2.62 -7.99
N LYS A 29 -1.00 1.49 -8.54
CA LYS A 29 -0.95 1.26 -10.00
C LYS A 29 -2.31 1.32 -10.70
N ALA A 30 -3.41 1.05 -10.00
CA ALA A 30 -4.76 1.13 -10.57
C ALA A 30 -5.32 2.57 -10.62
N VAL A 31 -4.67 3.53 -9.97
CA VAL A 31 -5.22 4.86 -9.69
C VAL A 31 -4.53 5.93 -10.52
N GLN A 32 -5.34 6.77 -11.17
CA GLN A 32 -4.87 7.93 -11.91
C GLN A 32 -4.75 9.16 -11.01
N ARG A 33 -5.75 9.42 -10.17
CA ARG A 33 -5.79 10.59 -9.29
C ARG A 33 -6.46 10.27 -7.96
N ILE A 34 -5.90 10.80 -6.89
CA ILE A 34 -6.46 10.75 -5.54
C ILE A 34 -6.79 12.18 -5.12
N THR A 35 -8.04 12.44 -4.79
CA THR A 35 -8.46 13.71 -4.22
C THR A 35 -8.83 13.48 -2.76
N VAL A 36 -8.10 14.09 -1.84
CA VAL A 36 -8.40 14.06 -0.41
C VAL A 36 -8.99 15.40 -0.02
N SER A 37 -10.26 15.42 0.34
CA SER A 37 -10.96 16.60 0.84
C SER A 37 -11.16 16.52 2.34
N PHE A 38 -10.74 17.55 3.07
CA PHE A 38 -10.98 17.63 4.51
C PHE A 38 -11.03 19.07 5.01
N ASP A 39 -11.72 19.29 6.13
CA ASP A 39 -11.69 20.54 6.88
C ASP A 39 -10.84 20.34 8.14
N PRO A 40 -9.74 21.10 8.35
CA PRO A 40 -8.85 20.95 9.51
C PRO A 40 -9.54 21.14 10.86
N PHE A 41 -10.66 21.87 10.90
CA PHE A 41 -11.42 22.16 12.11
C PHE A 41 -12.52 21.13 12.40
N HIS A 42 -12.74 20.17 11.49
CA HIS A 42 -13.68 19.07 11.72
C HIS A 42 -13.09 18.04 12.67
N GLU A 43 -13.89 17.51 13.60
CA GLU A 43 -13.44 16.59 14.65
C GLU A 43 -12.80 15.32 14.08
N SER A 44 -13.37 14.80 12.99
CA SER A 44 -12.89 13.61 12.30
C SER A 44 -11.84 13.86 11.20
N ALA A 45 -11.21 15.04 11.16
CA ALA A 45 -10.19 15.35 10.14
C ALA A 45 -8.84 14.66 10.41
N VAL A 46 -8.54 14.33 11.67
CA VAL A 46 -7.24 13.79 12.08
C VAL A 46 -6.90 12.47 11.38
N PRO A 47 -7.78 11.45 11.36
CA PRO A 47 -7.50 10.20 10.66
C PRO A 47 -7.26 10.39 9.16
N THR A 48 -8.01 11.27 8.50
CA THR A 48 -7.86 11.54 7.07
C THR A 48 -6.54 12.23 6.76
N ARG A 49 -6.11 13.15 7.62
CA ARG A 49 -4.80 13.82 7.51
C ARG A 49 -3.64 12.85 7.72
N GLU A 50 -3.75 11.94 8.69
CA GLU A 50 -2.74 10.89 8.91
C GLU A 50 -2.67 9.91 7.73
N PHE A 51 -3.83 9.51 7.18
CA PHE A 51 -3.91 8.68 5.98
C PHE A 51 -3.25 9.37 4.78
N LEU A 52 -3.53 10.66 4.58
CA LEU A 52 -2.92 11.49 3.55
C LEU A 52 -1.39 11.53 3.69
N HIS A 53 -0.88 11.72 4.91
CA HIS A 53 0.55 11.70 5.17
C HIS A 53 1.17 10.36 4.78
N HIS A 54 0.53 9.25 5.13
CA HIS A 54 0.99 7.94 4.72
C HIS A 54 1.00 7.75 3.20
N LEU A 55 -0.03 8.19 2.47
CA LEU A 55 -0.05 8.11 1.01
C LEU A 55 1.02 8.97 0.34
N SER A 56 1.38 10.11 0.94
CA SER A 56 2.44 10.99 0.44
C SER A 56 3.86 10.42 0.62
N ALA A 57 4.00 9.32 1.38
CA ALA A 57 5.31 8.72 1.62
C ALA A 57 5.96 8.24 0.30
N PRO A 58 7.27 8.48 0.12
CA PRO A 58 7.95 8.22 -1.17
C PRO A 58 7.87 6.75 -1.60
N LYS A 59 7.82 5.82 -0.64
CA LYS A 59 7.68 4.38 -0.93
C LYS A 59 6.37 4.03 -1.61
N ILE A 60 5.29 4.75 -1.29
CA ILE A 60 3.96 4.51 -1.84
C ILE A 60 3.81 5.26 -3.17
N THR A 61 4.28 6.51 -3.25
CA THR A 61 4.26 7.27 -4.51
C THR A 61 5.11 6.64 -5.60
N GLN A 62 6.21 5.96 -5.24
CA GLN A 62 7.02 5.16 -6.18
C GLN A 62 6.27 3.99 -6.82
N THR A 63 5.19 3.48 -6.21
CA THR A 63 4.40 2.37 -6.80
C THR A 63 3.71 2.80 -8.10
N ASN A 64 3.32 4.07 -8.19
CA ASN A 64 2.80 4.69 -9.40
C ASN A 64 3.18 6.17 -9.44
N PRO A 65 4.29 6.54 -10.12
CA PRO A 65 4.73 7.92 -10.22
C PRO A 65 3.80 8.81 -11.06
N THR A 66 2.92 8.22 -11.88
CA THR A 66 1.94 8.97 -12.67
C THR A 66 0.70 9.36 -11.86
N CYS A 67 0.52 8.77 -10.68
CA CYS A 67 -0.63 9.04 -9.84
C CYS A 67 -0.55 10.46 -9.26
N VAL A 68 -1.58 11.27 -9.50
CA VAL A 68 -1.65 12.64 -8.97
C VAL A 68 -2.38 12.62 -7.63
N LEU A 69 -1.69 13.03 -6.56
CA LEU A 69 -2.26 13.19 -5.23
C LEU A 69 -2.61 14.66 -5.00
N LYS A 70 -3.90 14.98 -4.94
CA LYS A 70 -4.42 16.35 -4.74
C LYS A 70 -5.07 16.45 -3.36
N THR A 71 -4.71 17.51 -2.63
CA THR A 71 -5.30 17.85 -1.32
C THR A 71 -6.19 19.06 -1.45
N GLU A 72 -7.45 18.92 -1.05
CA GLU A 72 -8.45 19.99 -1.03
C GLU A 72 -8.82 20.30 0.42
N VAL A 73 -8.43 21.48 0.88
CA VAL A 73 -8.67 21.92 2.25
C VAL A 73 -9.83 22.91 2.22
N PHE A 74 -10.88 22.62 2.97
CA PHE A 74 -12.09 23.44 3.09
C PHE A 74 -12.25 23.97 4.52
N CYS A 75 -13.12 24.96 4.71
CA CYS A 75 -13.45 25.54 6.03
C CYS A 75 -14.98 25.57 6.29
N ASP A 76 -15.71 24.64 5.67
CA ASP A 76 -17.18 24.61 5.65
C ASP A 76 -17.79 23.62 6.66
N ARG A 77 -16.99 23.09 7.61
CA ARG A 77 -17.34 22.00 8.54
C ARG A 77 -17.89 20.76 7.83
N ARG A 78 -17.44 20.50 6.61
CA ARG A 78 -17.89 19.35 5.81
C ARG A 78 -17.14 18.08 6.24
N PRO A 79 -17.79 16.91 6.18
CA PRO A 79 -17.15 15.65 6.51
C PRO A 79 -16.02 15.36 5.52
N PRO A 80 -14.90 14.78 5.99
CA PRO A 80 -13.76 14.49 5.13
C PRO A 80 -14.08 13.33 4.16
N SER A 81 -13.62 13.43 2.92
CA SER A 81 -13.87 12.46 1.86
C SER A 81 -12.61 12.18 1.04
N ILE A 82 -12.50 10.96 0.53
CA ILE A 82 -11.37 10.52 -0.28
C ILE A 82 -11.90 9.92 -1.57
N VAL A 83 -11.52 10.51 -2.70
CA VAL A 83 -11.97 10.09 -4.02
C VAL A 83 -10.79 9.53 -4.82
N PHE A 84 -10.90 8.27 -5.22
CA PHE A 84 -9.96 7.61 -6.12
C PHE A 84 -10.54 7.57 -7.53
N GLN A 85 -9.82 8.16 -8.48
CA GLN A 85 -10.11 8.07 -9.91
C GLN A 85 -9.23 6.98 -10.51
N LEU A 86 -9.86 5.95 -11.07
CA LEU A 86 -9.16 4.79 -11.63
C LEU A 86 -8.63 5.10 -13.04
N ILE A 87 -7.59 4.37 -13.46
CA ILE A 87 -7.05 4.45 -14.82
C ILE A 87 -8.06 3.85 -15.82
N PRO A 88 -8.25 4.41 -17.03
CA PRO A 88 -9.22 3.92 -18.02
C PRO A 88 -9.13 2.42 -18.33
N SER A 89 -7.92 1.86 -18.37
CA SER A 89 -7.68 0.43 -18.59
C SER A 89 -8.35 -0.44 -17.52
N VAL A 90 -8.25 -0.03 -16.26
CA VAL A 90 -8.85 -0.73 -15.11
C VAL A 90 -10.35 -0.44 -15.01
N GLN A 91 -10.81 0.73 -15.44
CA GLN A 91 -12.24 1.06 -15.48
C GLN A 91 -13.03 0.11 -16.40
N ALA A 92 -12.43 -0.32 -17.51
CA ALA A 92 -13.05 -1.27 -18.44
C ALA A 92 -13.25 -2.65 -17.80
N GLU A 93 -12.26 -3.10 -17.02
CA GLU A 93 -12.30 -4.40 -16.32
C GLU A 93 -13.26 -4.37 -15.12
N ALA A 94 -13.22 -3.29 -14.33
CA ALA A 94 -13.98 -3.17 -13.09
C ALA A 94 -15.39 -2.56 -13.26
N LYS A 95 -15.71 -1.97 -14.42
CA LYS A 95 -16.93 -1.18 -14.70
C LYS A 95 -17.20 -0.05 -13.70
N LEU A 96 -16.17 0.44 -13.01
CA LEU A 96 -16.25 1.49 -12.00
C LEU A 96 -15.36 2.66 -12.42
N LYS A 97 -15.89 3.89 -12.39
CA LYS A 97 -15.14 5.10 -12.76
C LYS A 97 -14.39 5.71 -11.57
N LYS A 98 -15.04 5.73 -10.41
CA LYS A 98 -14.55 6.37 -9.18
C LYS A 98 -14.90 5.52 -7.96
N ILE A 99 -14.04 5.57 -6.95
CA ILE A 99 -14.27 4.99 -5.62
C ILE A 99 -14.23 6.14 -4.63
N GLU A 100 -15.31 6.33 -3.88
CA GLU A 100 -15.42 7.39 -2.85
C GLU A 100 -15.45 6.72 -1.48
N LEU A 101 -14.57 7.17 -0.58
CA LEU A 101 -14.53 6.74 0.81
C LEU A 101 -14.88 7.92 1.71
N SER A 102 -16.02 7.84 2.38
CA SER A 102 -16.40 8.79 3.43
C SER A 102 -15.64 8.48 4.72
N SER A 103 -14.88 9.44 5.24
CA SER A 103 -13.91 9.21 6.33
C SER A 103 -14.38 9.69 7.71
N GLU A 104 -15.65 10.05 7.86
CA GLU A 104 -16.19 10.67 9.08
C GLU A 104 -16.05 9.82 10.35
N ASN A 105 -16.27 8.51 10.26
CA ASN A 105 -16.23 7.59 11.41
C ASN A 105 -15.18 6.48 11.23
N LEU A 106 -14.14 6.74 10.43
CA LEU A 106 -13.13 5.74 10.09
C LEU A 106 -11.78 6.07 10.69
N SER A 107 -11.14 5.07 11.29
CA SER A 107 -9.75 5.18 11.74
C SER A 107 -8.76 5.06 10.55
N THR A 108 -7.53 5.53 10.75
CA THR A 108 -6.45 5.40 9.75
C THR A 108 -6.22 3.97 9.29
N LEU A 109 -6.26 3.03 10.23
CA LEU A 109 -6.05 1.61 9.97
C LEU A 109 -7.17 1.04 9.08
N GLU A 110 -8.42 1.45 9.33
CA GLU A 110 -9.57 1.03 8.53
C GLU A 110 -9.54 1.65 7.14
N LEU A 111 -9.20 2.93 7.02
CA LEU A 111 -9.00 3.59 5.73
C LEU A 111 -7.94 2.86 4.88
N LEU A 112 -6.82 2.45 5.48
CA LEU A 112 -5.79 1.66 4.81
C LEU A 112 -6.29 0.28 4.40
N LYS A 113 -7.05 -0.41 5.26
CA LYS A 113 -7.65 -1.72 4.92
C LYS A 113 -8.64 -1.61 3.77
N LEU A 114 -9.51 -0.59 3.78
CA LEU A 114 -10.48 -0.35 2.71
C LEU A 114 -9.78 0.01 1.40
N CYS A 115 -8.76 0.86 1.46
CA CYS A 115 -7.91 1.17 0.31
C CYS A 115 -7.30 -0.11 -0.27
N ASN A 116 -6.70 -0.97 0.55
CA ASN A 116 -6.12 -2.22 0.07
C ASN A 116 -7.16 -3.16 -0.54
N ARG A 117 -8.35 -3.25 0.05
CA ARG A 117 -9.44 -4.11 -0.43
C ARG A 117 -10.01 -3.65 -1.77
N HIS A 118 -10.18 -2.34 -1.97
CA HIS A 118 -10.90 -1.79 -3.12
C HIS A 118 -9.99 -1.25 -4.21
N VAL A 119 -8.81 -0.72 -3.86
CA VAL A 119 -7.88 -0.09 -4.80
C VAL A 119 -6.78 -1.06 -5.19
N SER A 120 -6.07 -1.64 -4.22
CA SER A 120 -4.92 -2.49 -4.51
C SER A 120 -5.32 -3.86 -5.09
N ALA A 121 -6.54 -4.33 -4.84
CA ALA A 121 -7.09 -5.52 -5.50
C ALA A 121 -7.29 -5.32 -7.01
N LEU A 122 -7.46 -4.08 -7.47
CA LEU A 122 -7.63 -3.73 -8.89
C LEU A 122 -6.30 -3.45 -9.59
N ALA A 123 -5.17 -3.51 -8.89
CA ALA A 123 -3.86 -3.35 -9.51
C ALA A 123 -3.61 -4.52 -10.48
N PRO A 124 -3.15 -4.24 -11.72
CA PRO A 124 -2.80 -5.30 -12.65
C PRO A 124 -1.73 -6.18 -12.00
N LYS A 125 -2.01 -7.48 -11.89
CA LYS A 125 -1.08 -8.45 -11.32
C LYS A 125 0.13 -8.50 -12.23
N GLU A 126 1.26 -8.03 -11.74
CA GLU A 126 2.52 -8.14 -12.49
C GLU A 126 2.78 -9.61 -12.76
N ILE A 127 2.73 -9.98 -14.04
CA ILE A 127 3.16 -11.27 -14.51
C ILE A 127 4.66 -11.30 -14.24
N VAL A 128 5.08 -12.11 -13.26
CA VAL A 128 6.49 -12.28 -12.90
C VAL A 128 7.19 -12.96 -14.08
N THR A 129 7.63 -12.19 -15.07
CA THR A 129 8.53 -12.70 -16.09
C THR A 129 9.90 -12.89 -15.46
N SER A 130 10.26 -14.17 -15.32
CA SER A 130 11.54 -14.74 -14.90
C SER A 130 11.85 -14.73 -13.40
N ALA A 131 11.60 -15.89 -12.79
CA ALA A 131 12.35 -16.37 -11.65
C ALA A 131 13.86 -16.33 -11.98
N VAL A 132 14.57 -15.31 -11.47
CA VAL A 132 16.03 -15.28 -11.49
C VAL A 132 16.52 -16.37 -10.54
N LYS A 133 16.86 -17.54 -11.08
CA LYS A 133 17.52 -18.61 -10.35
C LYS A 133 18.84 -18.08 -9.79
N THR A 134 19.00 -18.14 -8.47
CA THR A 134 20.25 -17.74 -7.81
C THR A 134 21.33 -18.80 -8.08
N LYS A 135 22.61 -18.39 -8.13
CA LYS A 135 23.76 -19.28 -8.38
C LYS A 135 23.81 -20.52 -7.48
N SER A 136 23.17 -20.46 -6.32
CA SER A 136 23.03 -21.52 -5.33
C SER A 136 22.36 -22.79 -5.88
N GLU A 137 21.37 -22.64 -6.76
CA GLU A 137 20.59 -23.78 -7.29
C GLU A 137 21.33 -24.52 -8.41
N LYS A 138 22.24 -23.85 -9.13
CA LYS A 138 23.02 -24.47 -10.22
C LYS A 138 24.12 -25.41 -9.70
N LYS A 139 24.52 -25.28 -8.43
CA LYS A 139 25.57 -26.11 -7.82
C LYS A 139 25.06 -27.44 -7.25
N ALA A 140 23.77 -27.54 -6.95
CA ALA A 140 23.16 -28.77 -6.41
C ALA A 140 23.03 -29.89 -7.47
N VAL A 141 23.01 -29.56 -8.76
CA VAL A 141 22.83 -30.54 -9.84
C VAL A 141 24.16 -31.14 -10.32
N GLY A 142 25.30 -30.50 -10.04
CA GLY A 142 26.63 -30.94 -10.52
C GLY A 142 27.44 -31.80 -9.55
N GLY A 143 26.91 -32.12 -8.37
CA GLY A 143 27.65 -32.71 -7.25
C GLY A 143 27.29 -34.16 -6.93
N ALA A 144 27.04 -35.01 -7.94
CA ALA A 144 26.81 -36.43 -7.73
C ALA A 144 27.49 -37.26 -8.83
N GLY A 145 28.83 -37.32 -8.79
CA GLY A 145 29.59 -38.08 -9.77
C GLY A 145 31.08 -38.10 -9.44
N GLY A 146 31.47 -38.85 -8.41
CA GLY A 146 32.87 -38.95 -8.01
C GLY A 146 33.14 -40.09 -7.03
N LYS A 147 32.76 -41.33 -7.40
CA LYS A 147 33.17 -42.56 -6.71
C LYS A 147 34.38 -43.14 -7.43
N ARG A 148 35.59 -42.98 -6.89
CA ARG A 148 36.79 -43.79 -7.18
C ARG A 148 37.63 -43.80 -5.88
N ARG A 149 37.60 -44.93 -5.16
CA ARG A 149 38.55 -46.06 -5.21
C ARG A 149 39.82 -45.74 -4.44
#